data_AF-A0A844EIC7-F1
#
_entry.id   AF-A0A844EIC7-F1
#
_cell.length_a   1.000
_cell.length_b   1.000
_cell.length_c   1.000
_cell.angle_alpha   90.00
_cell.angle_beta   90.00
_cell.angle_gamma   90.00
#
_symmetry.space_group_name_H-M   'P 1'
#
loop_
_entity.id
_entity.type
_entity.pdbx_description
1 polymer ?
#
loop_
_entity_poly.entity_id
_entity_poly.type
_entity_poly.pdbx_seq_one_letter_code
_entity_poly.pdbx_strand_id
1 'polypeptide(L)'
;RGQGATPDDITFKDVKGTEYVFVEKHIAGKSVKEILPGMKDVVVAMNFPTMMKWGSYSFEYVRPIKWLVALLDDEVIPFSILDVDTDRITSGHRFLGKDVSLANADEYEEKLTEQFVIADAAKRKELITKQIKKIAEDNNWQINLDPDLL
;
A
#
# COMPACT_ATOMS: atom_id res chain seq x y z
N ARG A 1 27.35 5.31 -26.61
CA ARG A 1 26.78 6.61 -26.15
C ARG A 1 25.45 6.50 -25.41
N GLY A 2 24.60 5.46 -25.61
CA GLY A 2 23.28 5.37 -24.96
C GLY A 2 23.24 4.88 -23.49
N GLN A 3 24.36 4.42 -22.92
CA GLN A 3 24.39 3.83 -21.57
C GLN A 3 25.07 4.70 -20.50
N GLY A 4 25.50 5.91 -20.86
CA GLY A 4 26.19 6.83 -19.97
C GLY A 4 27.63 6.42 -19.59
N ALA A 5 28.26 5.54 -20.37
CA ALA A 5 29.61 5.03 -20.14
C ALA A 5 30.65 5.69 -21.06
N THR A 6 31.87 5.79 -20.57
CA THR A 6 33.05 6.31 -21.27
C THR A 6 33.91 5.17 -21.84
N PRO A 7 34.84 5.45 -22.78
CA PRO A 7 35.73 4.42 -23.32
C PRO A 7 36.56 3.68 -22.27
N ASP A 8 36.81 4.32 -21.13
CA ASP A 8 37.60 3.75 -20.02
C ASP A 8 36.82 2.68 -19.22
N ASP A 9 35.48 2.66 -19.35
CA ASP A 9 34.60 1.68 -18.69
C ASP A 9 34.45 0.37 -19.50
N ILE A 10 35.12 0.30 -20.65
CA ILE A 10 35.07 -0.85 -21.56
C ILE A 10 36.04 -1.93 -21.10
N THR A 11 35.51 -3.14 -20.92
CA THR A 11 36.30 -4.35 -20.67
C THR A 11 36.10 -5.34 -21.81
N PHE A 12 37.18 -5.95 -22.29
CA PHE A 12 37.13 -6.99 -23.31
C PHE A 12 37.16 -8.35 -22.60
N LYS A 13 36.18 -9.20 -22.89
CA LYS A 13 36.13 -10.58 -22.36
C LYS A 13 35.87 -11.55 -23.49
N ASP A 14 36.62 -12.64 -23.49
CA ASP A 14 36.46 -13.72 -24.46
C ASP A 14 35.30 -14.64 -24.04
N VAL A 15 34.31 -14.79 -24.91
CA VAL A 15 33.17 -15.68 -24.69
C VAL A 15 33.11 -16.67 -25.85
N LYS A 16 33.48 -17.92 -25.56
CA LYS A 16 33.51 -19.04 -26.53
C LYS A 16 34.42 -18.78 -27.75
N GLY A 17 35.59 -18.15 -27.55
CA GLY A 17 36.57 -17.91 -28.60
C GLY A 17 36.25 -16.68 -29.46
N THR A 18 35.35 -15.82 -29.01
CA THR A 18 35.02 -14.54 -29.65
C THR A 18 35.18 -13.43 -28.61
N GLU A 19 35.93 -12.39 -28.96
CA GLU A 19 36.14 -11.23 -28.09
C GLU A 19 34.89 -10.34 -28.08
N TYR A 20 34.32 -10.14 -26.90
CA TYR A 20 33.17 -9.25 -26.70
C TYR A 20 33.55 -8.04 -25.85
N VAL A 21 32.94 -6.91 -26.22
CA VAL A 21 33.03 -5.64 -25.50
C VAL A 21 31.95 -5.60 -24.43
N PHE A 22 32.35 -5.52 -23.16
CA PHE A 22 31.49 -5.35 -22.00
C PHE A 22 31.67 -3.97 -21.39
N VAL A 23 30.61 -3.47 -20.77
CA VAL A 23 30.66 -2.28 -19.90
C VAL A 23 30.03 -2.68 -18.58
N GLU A 24 30.78 -2.53 -17.49
CA GLU A 24 30.27 -2.77 -16.15
C GLU A 24 29.69 -1.47 -15.61
N LYS A 25 28.38 -1.46 -15.34
CA LYS A 25 27.67 -0.29 -14.83
C LYS A 25 27.26 -0.54 -13.39
N HIS A 26 27.90 0.17 -12.47
CA HIS A 26 27.44 0.21 -11.09
C HIS A 26 26.25 1.17 -10.97
N ILE A 27 25.11 0.64 -10.56
CA ILE A 27 23.90 1.43 -10.27
C ILE A 27 23.77 1.47 -8.75
N ALA A 28 24.09 2.62 -8.15
CA ALA A 28 23.92 2.81 -6.72
C ALA A 28 22.42 2.67 -6.34
N GLY A 29 22.16 2.03 -5.20
CA GLY A 29 20.82 1.98 -4.62
C GLY A 29 20.33 3.38 -4.25
N LYS A 30 19.02 3.57 -4.27
CA LYS A 30 18.36 4.80 -3.81
C LYS A 30 17.90 4.64 -2.37
N SER A 31 17.81 5.75 -1.65
CA SER A 31 17.19 5.74 -0.32
C SER A 31 15.70 5.41 -0.41
N VAL A 32 15.12 4.82 0.64
CA VAL A 32 13.68 4.50 0.70
C VAL A 32 12.84 5.77 0.48
N LYS A 33 13.26 6.90 1.06
CA LYS A 33 12.61 8.21 0.93
C LYS A 33 12.55 8.72 -0.52
N GLU A 34 13.52 8.37 -1.36
CA GLU A 34 13.49 8.70 -2.80
C GLU A 34 12.58 7.78 -3.61
N ILE A 35 12.34 6.55 -3.15
CA ILE A 35 11.57 5.54 -3.87
C ILE A 35 10.07 5.67 -3.56
N LEU A 36 9.72 5.89 -2.30
CA LEU A 36 8.33 5.85 -1.85
C LEU A 36 7.36 6.84 -2.52
N PRO A 37 7.77 8.05 -2.96
CA PRO A 37 6.90 8.91 -3.76
C PRO A 37 6.41 8.24 -5.06
N GLY A 38 7.18 7.28 -5.60
CA GLY A 38 6.79 6.46 -6.76
C GLY A 38 5.61 5.52 -6.49
N MET A 39 5.17 5.36 -5.24
CA MET A 39 3.99 4.56 -4.90
C MET A 39 2.70 5.13 -5.51
N LYS A 40 2.69 6.44 -5.82
CA LYS A 40 1.67 7.06 -6.65
C LYS A 40 1.43 6.30 -7.95
N ASP A 41 2.49 5.90 -8.65
CA ASP A 41 2.37 5.23 -9.95
C ASP A 41 1.71 3.85 -9.81
N VAL A 42 1.99 3.15 -8.71
CA VAL A 42 1.35 1.86 -8.40
C VAL A 42 -0.14 2.04 -8.17
N VAL A 43 -0.55 3.03 -7.37
CA VAL A 43 -1.97 3.29 -7.10
C VAL A 43 -2.69 3.69 -8.38
N VAL A 44 -2.09 4.53 -9.22
CA VAL A 44 -2.66 4.96 -10.50
C VAL A 44 -2.75 3.81 -11.52
N ALA A 45 -1.85 2.83 -11.45
CA ALA A 45 -1.84 1.67 -12.34
C ALA A 45 -2.81 0.55 -11.91
N MET A 46 -3.46 0.65 -10.75
CA MET A 46 -4.42 -0.37 -10.31
C MET A 46 -5.63 -0.42 -11.25
N ASN A 47 -5.97 -1.64 -11.68
CA ASN A 47 -7.13 -1.88 -12.53
C ASN A 47 -8.18 -2.70 -11.79
N PHE A 48 -9.44 -2.30 -11.92
CA PHE A 48 -10.56 -2.92 -11.23
C PHE A 48 -11.67 -3.30 -12.22
N PRO A 49 -12.49 -4.31 -11.93
CA PRO A 49 -13.62 -4.69 -12.79
C PRO A 49 -14.65 -3.57 -12.99
N THR A 50 -14.71 -2.62 -12.05
CA THR A 50 -15.59 -1.46 -12.13
C THR A 50 -14.78 -0.22 -11.83
N MET A 51 -14.78 0.69 -12.80
CA MET A 51 -14.03 1.95 -12.76
C MET A 51 -15.02 3.12 -12.74
N MET A 52 -14.73 4.14 -11.94
CA MET A 52 -15.52 5.36 -11.85
C MET A 52 -14.67 6.56 -12.29
N LYS A 53 -15.27 7.44 -13.11
CA LYS A 53 -14.68 8.74 -13.43
C LYS A 53 -14.89 9.72 -12.29
N TRP A 54 -13.86 10.52 -12.01
CA TRP A 54 -13.92 11.53 -10.98
C TRP A 54 -14.23 12.90 -11.56
N GLY A 55 -15.48 13.36 -11.46
CA GLY A 55 -15.87 14.67 -11.98
C GLY A 55 -15.49 14.85 -13.45
N SER A 56 -14.67 15.87 -13.75
CA SER A 56 -14.14 16.15 -15.08
C SER A 56 -12.74 15.56 -15.35
N TYR A 57 -12.18 14.78 -14.42
CA TYR A 57 -10.87 14.14 -14.59
C TYR A 57 -10.96 12.91 -15.50
N SER A 58 -9.90 12.66 -16.27
CA SER A 58 -9.74 11.45 -17.08
C SER A 58 -9.29 10.24 -16.28
N PHE A 59 -8.83 10.46 -15.04
CA PHE A 59 -8.44 9.40 -14.12
C PHE A 59 -9.66 8.64 -13.64
N GLU A 60 -9.55 7.31 -13.69
CA GLU A 60 -10.57 6.40 -13.21
C GLU A 60 -10.02 5.58 -12.05
N TYR A 61 -10.85 5.36 -11.04
CA TYR A 61 -10.50 4.53 -9.89
C TYR A 61 -11.74 3.80 -9.39
N VAL A 62 -11.56 2.75 -8.58
CA VAL A 62 -12.69 1.93 -8.11
C VAL A 62 -13.73 2.74 -7.34
N ARG A 63 -13.29 3.76 -6.58
CA ARG A 63 -14.10 4.70 -5.80
C ARG A 63 -13.36 6.02 -5.59
N PRO A 64 -14.08 7.13 -5.27
CA PRO A 64 -13.41 8.36 -4.87
C PRO A 64 -12.55 8.18 -3.62
N ILE A 65 -11.27 8.51 -3.73
CA ILE A 65 -10.30 8.58 -2.64
C ILE A 65 -10.70 9.75 -1.74
N LYS A 66 -10.77 9.54 -0.42
CA LYS A 66 -11.19 10.58 0.53
C LYS A 66 -10.03 11.21 1.28
N TRP A 67 -8.98 10.43 1.49
CA TRP A 67 -7.76 10.81 2.19
C TRP A 67 -6.67 9.80 1.79
N LEU A 68 -5.41 10.16 2.01
CA LEU A 68 -4.25 9.30 1.78
C LEU A 68 -3.33 9.43 2.99
N VAL A 69 -2.95 8.30 3.59
CA VAL A 69 -1.88 8.25 4.59
C VAL A 69 -0.68 7.55 4.00
N ALA A 70 0.46 8.25 3.98
CA ALA A 70 1.74 7.71 3.55
C ALA A 70 2.83 8.20 4.49
N LEU A 71 3.32 7.31 5.35
CA LEU A 71 4.34 7.60 6.36
C LEU A 71 5.55 6.68 6.16
N LEU A 72 6.75 7.24 6.35
CA LEU A 72 7.98 6.52 6.59
C LEU A 72 8.43 6.90 8.00
N ASP A 73 8.34 5.97 8.93
CA ASP A 73 8.47 6.25 10.36
C ASP A 73 7.49 7.37 10.78
N ASP A 74 7.99 8.53 11.21
CA ASP A 74 7.20 9.71 11.60
C ASP A 74 7.11 10.79 10.50
N GLU A 75 7.71 10.56 9.33
CA GLU A 75 7.75 11.50 8.21
C GLU A 75 6.64 11.20 7.19
N VAL A 76 5.94 12.26 6.75
CA VAL A 76 4.98 12.17 5.64
C VAL A 76 5.74 12.08 4.32
N ILE A 77 5.40 11.08 3.50
CA ILE A 77 5.95 10.89 2.16
C ILE A 77 5.12 11.74 1.19
N PRO A 78 5.67 12.82 0.60
CA PRO A 78 4.87 13.80 -0.12
C PRO A 78 4.50 13.32 -1.53
N PHE A 79 3.22 13.00 -1.74
CA PHE A 79 2.64 12.89 -3.07
C PHE A 79 1.13 13.16 -3.04
N SER A 80 0.56 13.33 -4.23
CA SER A 80 -0.87 13.58 -4.40
C SER A 80 -1.45 12.72 -5.50
N ILE A 81 -2.68 12.26 -5.30
CA ILE A 81 -3.50 11.60 -6.31
C ILE A 81 -4.74 12.47 -6.51
N LEU A 82 -4.91 13.02 -7.71
CA LEU A 82 -5.88 14.06 -8.00
C LEU A 82 -5.72 15.28 -7.07
N ASP A 83 -6.75 15.58 -6.29
CA ASP A 83 -6.89 16.68 -5.33
C ASP A 83 -6.66 16.23 -3.88
N VAL A 84 -6.18 14.99 -3.68
CA VAL A 84 -5.91 14.43 -2.35
C VAL A 84 -4.41 14.30 -2.14
N ASP A 85 -3.90 15.05 -1.16
CA ASP A 85 -2.52 14.97 -0.69
C ASP A 85 -2.37 13.88 0.38
N THR A 86 -1.19 13.28 0.44
CA THR A 86 -0.78 12.43 1.56
C THR A 86 -0.62 13.23 2.85
N ASP A 87 -1.14 12.69 3.95
CA ASP A 87 -0.99 13.25 5.29
C ASP A 87 -0.85 12.13 6.34
N ARG A 88 -0.85 12.47 7.62
CA ARG A 88 -0.86 11.55 8.77
C ARG A 88 -2.25 11.31 9.35
N ILE A 89 -3.29 11.91 8.77
CA ILE A 89 -4.66 11.81 9.26
C ILE A 89 -5.38 10.65 8.58
N THR A 90 -5.76 9.65 9.37
CA THR A 90 -6.63 8.55 8.96
C THR A 90 -8.05 8.75 9.50
N SER A 91 -9.01 7.98 8.99
CA SER A 91 -10.43 8.11 9.36
C SER A 91 -10.97 6.85 10.01
N GLY A 92 -11.60 7.04 11.17
CA GLY A 92 -12.25 6.00 11.95
C GLY A 92 -13.60 5.54 11.40
N HIS A 93 -14.33 4.75 12.19
CA HIS A 93 -15.65 4.27 11.81
C HIS A 93 -16.62 5.46 11.66
N ARG A 94 -17.34 5.53 10.53
CA ARG A 94 -18.19 6.67 10.13
C ARG A 94 -19.14 7.22 11.21
N PHE A 95 -19.64 6.37 12.09
CA PHE A 95 -20.60 6.75 13.13
C PHE A 95 -20.06 6.68 14.55
N LEU A 96 -19.02 5.89 14.79
CA LEU A 96 -18.55 5.54 16.13
C LEU A 96 -17.17 6.14 16.42
N GLY A 97 -16.36 6.32 15.38
CA GLY A 97 -15.05 6.92 15.45
C GLY A 97 -15.05 8.34 14.90
N LYS A 98 -13.84 8.87 14.81
CA LYS A 98 -13.50 10.17 14.24
C LYS A 98 -12.18 10.06 13.49
N ASP A 99 -11.81 11.13 12.82
CA ASP A 99 -10.47 11.24 12.24
C ASP A 99 -9.42 11.28 13.35
N VAL A 100 -8.28 10.63 13.09
CA VAL A 100 -7.18 10.50 14.05
C VAL A 100 -5.85 10.73 13.34
N SER A 101 -4.98 11.51 13.98
CA SER A 101 -3.61 11.72 13.51
C SER A 101 -2.71 10.62 14.04
N LEU A 102 -1.85 10.11 13.18
CA LEU A 102 -0.80 9.15 13.51
C LEU A 102 0.50 9.90 13.82
N ALA A 103 1.21 9.51 14.88
CA ALA A 103 2.54 10.07 15.15
C ALA A 103 3.59 9.42 14.24
N ASN A 104 3.44 8.12 13.99
CA ASN A 104 4.30 7.33 13.09
C ASN A 104 3.48 6.21 12.41
N ALA A 105 4.10 5.52 11.45
CA ALA A 105 3.48 4.47 10.66
C ALA A 105 2.99 3.25 11.50
N ASP A 106 3.69 2.89 12.57
CA ASP A 106 3.40 1.69 13.37
C ASP A 106 2.12 1.84 14.21
N GLU A 107 1.69 3.07 14.50
CA GLU A 107 0.47 3.35 15.26
C GLU A 107 -0.83 3.08 14.46
N TYR A 108 -0.74 2.82 13.15
CA TYR A 108 -1.88 2.78 12.25
C TYR A 108 -2.99 1.82 12.73
N GLU A 109 -2.63 0.58 13.06
CA GLU A 109 -3.63 -0.42 13.47
C GLU A 109 -4.22 -0.15 14.85
N GLU A 110 -3.41 0.29 15.80
CA GLU A 110 -3.84 0.58 17.17
C GLU A 110 -4.81 1.76 17.18
N LYS A 111 -4.43 2.87 16.52
CA LYS A 111 -5.25 4.08 16.43
C LYS A 111 -6.57 3.84 15.70
N LEU A 112 -6.57 3.05 14.63
CA LEU A 112 -7.82 2.67 13.97
C LEU A 112 -8.69 1.78 14.86
N THR A 113 -8.10 0.88 15.64
CA THR A 113 -8.85 0.03 16.57
C THR A 113 -9.53 0.87 17.66
N GLU A 114 -8.84 1.88 18.21
CA GLU A 114 -9.44 2.88 19.11
C GLU A 114 -10.62 3.63 18.46
N GLN A 115 -10.61 3.76 17.13
CA GLN A 115 -11.67 4.38 16.33
C GLN A 115 -12.65 3.37 15.71
N PHE A 116 -12.77 2.17 16.31
CA PHE A 116 -13.71 1.11 15.92
C PHE A 116 -13.48 0.52 14.51
N VAL A 117 -12.23 0.53 14.03
CA VAL A 117 -11.84 -0.04 12.74
C VAL A 117 -10.73 -1.07 12.95
N ILE A 118 -10.97 -2.31 12.53
CA ILE A 118 -9.94 -3.36 12.49
C ILE A 118 -9.38 -3.40 11.07
N ALA A 119 -8.18 -2.86 10.88
CA ALA A 119 -7.55 -2.75 9.56
C ALA A 119 -7.13 -4.11 8.99
N ASP A 120 -6.63 -5.01 9.84
CA ASP A 120 -6.23 -6.36 9.45
C ASP A 120 -7.46 -7.27 9.28
N ALA A 121 -7.68 -7.70 8.04
CA ALA A 121 -8.81 -8.57 7.68
C ALA A 121 -8.76 -9.94 8.37
N ALA A 122 -7.57 -10.52 8.58
CA ALA A 122 -7.41 -11.80 9.25
C ALA A 122 -7.73 -11.69 10.75
N LYS A 123 -7.22 -10.64 11.43
CA LYS A 123 -7.59 -10.36 12.84
C LYS A 123 -9.08 -10.18 13.00
N ARG A 124 -9.70 -9.42 12.09
CA ARG A 124 -11.16 -9.20 12.08
C ARG A 124 -11.92 -10.53 11.92
N LYS A 125 -11.51 -11.37 10.97
CA LYS A 125 -12.12 -12.69 10.71
C LYS A 125 -12.03 -13.62 11.91
N GLU A 126 -10.86 -13.65 12.55
CA GLU A 126 -10.65 -14.46 13.76
C GLU A 126 -11.54 -13.99 14.92
N LEU A 127 -11.65 -12.68 15.13
CA LEU A 127 -12.50 -12.09 16.15
C LEU A 127 -13.98 -12.46 15.94
N ILE A 128 -14.48 -12.29 14.71
CA ILE A 128 -15.87 -12.66 14.36
C ILE A 128 -16.09 -14.15 14.62
N THR A 129 -15.17 -15.01 14.17
CA THR A 129 -15.27 -16.46 14.38
C THR A 129 -15.30 -16.83 15.86
N LYS A 130 -14.45 -16.19 16.68
CA LYS A 130 -14.44 -16.39 18.14
C LYS A 130 -15.75 -15.96 18.79
N GLN A 131 -16.29 -14.81 18.39
CA GLN A 131 -17.57 -14.31 18.91
C GLN A 131 -18.73 -15.23 18.54
N ILE A 132 -18.78 -15.73 17.29
CA ILE A 132 -19.82 -16.68 16.85
C ILE A 132 -19.76 -17.96 17.68
N LYS A 133 -18.56 -18.56 17.85
CA LYS A 133 -18.39 -19.78 18.66
C LYS A 133 -18.87 -19.58 20.10
N LYS A 134 -18.47 -18.47 20.73
CA LYS A 134 -18.88 -18.14 22.10
C LYS A 134 -20.40 -18.07 22.23
N ILE A 135 -21.08 -17.34 21.33
CA ILE A 135 -22.55 -17.21 21.36
C ILE A 135 -23.21 -18.58 21.12
N ALA A 136 -22.64 -19.40 20.24
CA ALA A 136 -23.15 -20.74 19.96
C ALA A 136 -23.06 -21.64 21.20
N GLU A 137 -21.94 -21.62 21.90
CA GLU A 137 -21.72 -22.37 23.15
C GLU A 137 -22.67 -21.90 24.25
N ASP A 138 -22.80 -20.58 24.46
CA ASP A 138 -23.66 -19.97 25.48
C ASP A 138 -25.15 -20.34 25.28
N ASN A 139 -25.58 -20.57 24.04
CA ASN A 139 -26.96 -20.89 23.68
C ASN A 139 -27.16 -22.35 23.24
N ASN A 140 -26.12 -23.17 23.30
CA ASN A 140 -26.11 -24.57 22.86
C ASN A 140 -26.60 -24.76 21.40
N TRP A 141 -26.18 -23.86 20.50
CA TRP A 141 -26.50 -23.88 19.08
C TRP A 141 -25.43 -24.62 18.27
N GLN A 142 -25.86 -25.28 17.19
CA GLN A 142 -24.97 -25.76 16.14
C GLN A 142 -24.98 -24.79 14.97
N ILE A 143 -23.82 -24.23 14.66
CA ILE A 143 -23.65 -23.26 13.58
C ILE A 143 -22.79 -23.88 12.48
N ASN A 144 -23.28 -23.82 11.25
CA ASN A 144 -22.47 -24.11 10.07
C ASN A 144 -21.84 -22.81 9.56
N LEU A 145 -20.52 -22.68 9.71
CA LEU A 145 -19.78 -21.49 9.29
C LEU A 145 -19.39 -21.62 7.82
N ASP A 146 -19.76 -20.63 7.02
CA ASP A 146 -19.26 -20.47 5.65
C ASP A 146 -18.01 -19.58 5.66
N PRO A 147 -16.82 -20.11 5.31
CA PRO A 147 -15.59 -19.32 5.28
C PRO A 147 -15.61 -18.15 4.30
N ASP A 148 -16.44 -18.19 3.25
CA ASP A 148 -16.50 -17.17 2.21
C ASP A 148 -17.31 -15.94 2.66
N LEU A 149 -18.12 -16.09 3.72
CA LEU A 149 -18.92 -15.01 4.32
C LEU A 149 -18.24 -14.35 5.53
N LEU A 150 -16.98 -14.72 5.81
CA LEU A 150 -16.18 -14.29 6.96
C LEU A 150 -14.98 -13.41 6.59
#